data_AF-A0A6J6D7U1-F1
#
_entry.id   AF-A0A6J6D7U1-F1
#
_cell.length_a   1.000
_cell.length_b   1.000
_cell.length_c   1.000
_cell.angle_alpha   90.00
_cell.angle_beta   90.00
_cell.angle_gamma   90.00
#
_symmetry.space_group_name_H-M   'P 1'
#
loop_
_entity.id
_entity.type
_entity.pdbx_description
1 polymer ?
#
loop_
_entity_poly.entity_id
_entity_poly.type
_entity_poly.pdbx_seq_one_letter_code
_entity_poly.pdbx_strand_id
1 'polypeptide(L)'
;MTQITQFTDEPSLKLANKCVGLRFSFVTGHVLPEFANHLAGIGNIRLDFDGLELSVKLEPCELDFRGYPDDYGQISIDIETPKTADSGLLLHKNYRFKNQDTEQVFVIRESTRFTHFGEPKWEFNSDIGFVFELSEGCVGVYKAGYQGSQLEVALASTLAMLDIPDRHANWTFSDELGDHYEFTREFIPIDELLKGAKD
;
A
#
# COMPACT_ATOMS: atom_id res chain seq x y z
N MET A 1 4.04 13.45 -22.88
CA MET A 1 3.96 12.95 -21.50
C MET A 1 3.83 11.43 -21.55
N THR A 2 4.80 10.71 -21.00
CA THR A 2 4.74 9.24 -20.87
C THR A 2 3.82 8.89 -19.70
N GLN A 3 2.90 7.96 -19.89
CA GLN A 3 2.09 7.41 -18.80
C GLN A 3 2.60 6.03 -18.43
N ILE A 4 2.81 5.81 -17.14
CA ILE A 4 3.32 4.58 -16.57
C ILE A 4 2.33 4.13 -15.51
N THR A 5 1.98 2.85 -15.52
CA THR A 5 1.05 2.26 -14.55
C THR A 5 1.66 1.03 -13.90
N GLN A 6 1.56 0.94 -12.59
CA GLN A 6 1.89 -0.25 -11.82
C GLN A 6 0.74 -0.55 -10.86
N PHE A 7 -0.22 -1.33 -11.35
CA PHE A 7 -1.41 -1.70 -10.60
C PHE A 7 -1.26 -3.08 -9.97
N THR A 8 -2.00 -3.30 -8.90
CA THR A 8 -2.04 -4.60 -8.23
C THR A 8 -2.76 -5.62 -9.10
N ASP A 9 -2.26 -6.85 -9.11
CA ASP A 9 -2.79 -7.94 -9.91
C ASP A 9 -4.19 -8.41 -9.45
N GLU A 10 -4.96 -8.95 -10.39
CA GLU A 10 -6.33 -9.41 -10.12
C GLU A 10 -6.42 -10.50 -9.02
N PRO A 11 -5.50 -11.50 -8.92
CA PRO A 11 -5.45 -12.42 -7.78
C PRO A 11 -5.34 -11.71 -6.42
N SER A 12 -4.43 -10.75 -6.27
CA SER A 12 -4.28 -9.95 -5.06
C SER A 12 -5.57 -9.18 -4.70
N LEU A 13 -6.20 -8.53 -5.69
CA LEU A 13 -7.49 -7.84 -5.50
C LEU A 13 -8.60 -8.81 -5.04
N LYS A 14 -8.69 -9.98 -5.67
CA LYS A 14 -9.66 -11.02 -5.30
C LYS A 14 -9.43 -11.55 -3.88
N LEU A 15 -8.17 -11.70 -3.47
CA LEU A 15 -7.84 -12.15 -2.12
C LEU A 15 -8.21 -11.10 -1.06
N ALA A 16 -7.86 -9.84 -1.28
CA ALA A 16 -8.25 -8.75 -0.40
C ALA A 16 -9.77 -8.63 -0.27
N ASN A 17 -10.51 -8.77 -1.38
CA ASN A 17 -11.97 -8.70 -1.38
C ASN A 17 -12.64 -9.82 -0.57
N LYS A 18 -11.98 -10.97 -0.34
CA LYS A 18 -12.53 -12.05 0.48
C LYS A 18 -12.64 -11.68 1.96
N CYS A 19 -11.95 -10.63 2.40
CA CYS A 19 -12.03 -10.14 3.78
C CYS A 19 -13.35 -9.44 4.07
N VAL A 20 -14.06 -8.93 3.06
CA VAL A 20 -15.34 -8.24 3.25
C VAL A 20 -16.34 -9.18 3.92
N GLY A 21 -16.89 -8.75 5.06
CA GLY A 21 -17.79 -9.51 5.91
C GLY A 21 -17.11 -10.46 6.91
N LEU A 22 -15.77 -10.54 6.93
CA LEU A 22 -15.02 -11.27 7.95
C LEU A 22 -14.57 -10.35 9.09
N ARG A 23 -14.38 -10.91 10.28
CA ARG A 23 -13.89 -10.17 11.44
C ARG A 23 -12.38 -10.07 11.47
N PHE A 24 -11.90 -8.85 11.63
CA PHE A 24 -10.49 -8.58 11.83
C PHE A 24 -10.00 -9.13 13.18
N SER A 25 -8.83 -9.76 13.17
CA SER A 25 -8.17 -10.26 14.38
C SER A 25 -6.94 -9.45 14.76
N PHE A 26 -5.96 -9.34 13.85
CA PHE A 26 -4.69 -8.66 14.09
C PHE A 26 -4.03 -8.21 12.79
N VAL A 27 -3.11 -7.26 12.93
CA VAL A 27 -2.11 -6.88 11.92
C VAL A 27 -0.72 -6.95 12.53
N THR A 28 0.29 -7.42 11.79
CA THR A 28 1.67 -7.44 12.30
C THR A 28 2.39 -6.11 12.05
N GLY A 29 3.37 -5.80 12.90
CA GLY A 29 4.28 -4.67 12.68
C GLY A 29 5.03 -4.27 13.94
N HIS A 30 6.07 -3.46 13.77
CA HIS A 30 6.77 -2.78 14.86
C HIS A 30 6.21 -1.38 15.03
N VAL A 31 5.88 -0.99 16.26
CA VAL A 31 5.42 0.38 16.55
C VAL A 31 6.50 1.38 16.13
N LEU A 32 6.12 2.41 15.39
CA LEU A 32 6.98 3.55 15.06
C LEU A 32 6.80 4.64 16.13
N PRO A 33 7.77 4.90 17.01
CA PRO A 33 7.63 5.90 18.07
C PRO A 33 7.37 7.31 17.54
N GLU A 34 7.92 7.64 16.37
CA GLU A 34 7.80 8.93 15.70
C GLU A 34 6.43 9.16 15.04
N PHE A 35 5.67 8.09 14.75
CA PHE A 35 4.40 8.14 14.03
C PHE A 35 3.32 7.42 14.84
N ALA A 36 2.53 8.22 15.57
CA ALA A 36 1.46 7.67 16.39
C ALA A 36 0.43 6.94 15.52
N ASN A 37 0.06 5.73 15.95
CA ASN A 37 -0.84 4.83 15.22
C ASN A 37 -0.24 4.19 13.95
N HIS A 38 1.08 4.26 13.77
CA HIS A 38 1.76 3.55 12.70
C HIS A 38 2.56 2.35 13.19
N LEU A 39 2.61 1.33 12.33
CA LEU A 39 3.50 0.18 12.46
C LEU A 39 4.38 0.09 11.21
N ALA A 40 5.55 -0.52 11.33
CA ALA A 40 6.42 -0.84 10.21
C ALA A 40 6.72 -2.33 10.12
N GLY A 41 6.89 -2.82 8.90
CA GLY A 41 7.37 -4.16 8.59
C GLY A 41 8.33 -4.14 7.42
N ILE A 42 9.23 -5.13 7.38
CA ILE A 42 10.17 -5.32 6.28
C ILE A 42 9.79 -6.61 5.56
N GLY A 43 9.62 -6.53 4.25
CA GLY A 43 9.26 -7.64 3.37
C GLY A 43 7.77 -7.96 3.35
N ASN A 44 7.15 -8.17 4.52
CA ASN A 44 5.71 -8.42 4.61
C ASN A 44 5.04 -7.83 5.85
N ILE A 45 3.73 -7.57 5.71
CA ILE A 45 2.79 -7.31 6.80
C ILE A 45 1.69 -8.38 6.72
N ARG A 46 1.32 -8.95 7.85
CA ARG A 46 0.30 -10.00 7.93
C ARG A 46 -0.97 -9.45 8.57
N LEU A 47 -2.11 -9.84 8.04
CA LEU A 47 -3.42 -9.54 8.59
C LEU A 47 -4.20 -10.84 8.74
N ASP A 48 -4.97 -10.98 9.81
CA ASP A 48 -5.87 -12.12 10.00
C ASP A 48 -7.33 -11.67 10.05
N PHE A 49 -8.18 -12.39 9.33
CA PHE A 49 -9.62 -12.18 9.27
C PHE A 49 -10.35 -13.52 9.45
N ASP A 50 -10.86 -13.82 10.65
CA ASP A 50 -11.53 -15.09 10.97
C ASP A 50 -10.75 -16.35 10.50
N GLY A 51 -9.42 -16.34 10.62
CA GLY A 51 -8.55 -17.45 10.19
C GLY A 51 -8.11 -17.40 8.72
N LEU A 52 -8.57 -16.41 7.94
CA LEU A 52 -7.96 -16.03 6.66
C LEU A 52 -6.75 -15.12 6.93
N GLU A 53 -5.57 -15.71 6.96
CA GLU A 53 -4.31 -14.97 7.09
C GLU A 53 -3.81 -14.49 5.70
N LEU A 54 -3.79 -13.18 5.51
CA LEU A 54 -3.24 -12.52 4.34
C LEU A 54 -1.83 -11.99 4.63
N SER A 55 -0.95 -12.08 3.64
CA SER A 55 0.37 -11.47 3.64
C SER A 55 0.44 -10.41 2.54
N VAL A 56 0.54 -9.15 2.94
CA VAL A 56 0.86 -8.03 2.03
C VAL A 56 2.36 -8.00 1.85
N LYS A 57 2.83 -8.09 0.60
CA LYS A 57 4.24 -8.16 0.24
C LYS A 57 4.62 -6.95 -0.62
N LEU A 58 5.88 -6.57 -0.56
CA LEU A 58 6.47 -5.56 -1.44
C LEU A 58 7.61 -6.20 -2.22
N GLU A 59 7.45 -6.27 -3.54
CA GLU A 59 8.44 -6.86 -4.45
C GLU A 59 9.04 -5.77 -5.34
N PRO A 60 10.37 -5.78 -5.58
CA PRO A 60 10.98 -4.84 -6.51
C PRO A 60 10.56 -5.16 -7.95
N CYS A 61 10.25 -4.13 -8.71
CA CYS A 61 9.91 -4.19 -10.13
C CYS A 61 10.73 -3.13 -10.87
N GLU A 62 11.64 -3.56 -11.75
CA GLU A 62 12.48 -2.66 -12.54
C GLU A 62 11.62 -1.93 -13.59
N LEU A 63 11.66 -0.59 -13.57
CA LEU A 63 11.02 0.25 -14.59
C LEU A 63 12.02 1.30 -15.10
N ASP A 64 11.92 1.62 -16.39
CA ASP A 64 12.72 2.66 -17.04
C ASP A 64 11.82 3.68 -17.74
N PHE A 65 11.51 4.75 -17.01
CA PHE A 65 10.77 5.90 -17.56
C PHE A 65 11.43 7.26 -17.26
N ARG A 66 12.48 7.25 -16.45
CA ARG A 66 13.29 8.43 -16.12
C ARG A 66 14.53 8.55 -17.00
N GLY A 67 14.72 7.63 -17.96
CA GLY A 67 15.90 7.54 -18.82
C GLY A 67 17.02 6.68 -18.24
N TYR A 68 16.74 5.96 -17.15
CA TYR A 68 17.57 4.91 -16.58
C TYR A 68 16.68 3.90 -15.82
N PRO A 69 17.05 2.60 -15.80
CA PRO A 69 16.35 1.60 -15.00
C PRO A 69 16.47 1.86 -13.50
N ASP A 70 15.36 1.73 -12.79
CA ASP A 70 15.29 1.87 -11.34
C ASP A 70 14.25 0.89 -10.76
N ASP A 71 14.42 0.52 -9.48
CA ASP A 71 13.54 -0.43 -8.78
C ASP A 71 12.33 0.28 -8.17
N TYR A 72 11.13 -0.12 -8.56
CA TYR A 72 9.88 0.39 -7.99
C TYR A 72 9.16 -0.72 -7.24
N GLY A 73 8.80 -0.46 -5.99
CA GLY A 73 8.09 -1.43 -5.15
C GLY A 73 6.66 -1.65 -5.65
N GLN A 74 6.35 -2.90 -6.00
CA GLN A 74 5.02 -3.38 -6.36
C GLN A 74 4.41 -4.16 -5.19
N ILE A 75 3.16 -3.84 -4.85
CA ILE A 75 2.44 -4.54 -3.78
C ILE A 75 1.63 -5.70 -4.34
N SER A 76 1.70 -6.83 -3.64
CA SER A 76 0.89 -8.01 -3.86
C SER A 76 0.33 -8.55 -2.54
N ILE A 77 -0.76 -9.33 -2.63
CA ILE A 77 -1.36 -10.05 -1.51
C ILE A 77 -1.31 -11.54 -1.80
N ASP A 78 -0.91 -12.31 -0.81
CA ASP A 78 -0.91 -13.77 -0.86
C ASP A 78 -1.62 -14.34 0.38
N ILE A 79 -2.12 -15.57 0.26
CA ILE A 79 -2.55 -16.34 1.44
C ILE A 79 -1.29 -16.95 2.03
N GLU A 80 -1.02 -16.67 3.30
CA GLU A 80 0.09 -17.33 3.95
C GLU A 80 -0.29 -18.80 4.21
N THR A 81 0.37 -19.72 3.51
CA THR A 81 0.40 -21.11 3.98
C THR A 81 1.34 -21.17 5.17
N PRO A 82 1.01 -21.90 6.25
CA PRO A 82 1.84 -21.99 7.43
C PRO A 82 3.16 -22.69 7.10
N LYS A 83 4.13 -21.92 6.60
CA LYS A 83 5.53 -22.29 6.45
C LYS A 83 6.36 -21.13 6.96
N THR A 84 6.87 -21.36 8.15
CA THR A 84 8.03 -20.72 8.77
C THR A 84 8.96 -20.03 7.77
N ALA A 85 8.79 -18.72 7.65
CA ALA A 85 9.86 -17.82 7.26
C ALA A 85 9.72 -16.57 8.13
N ASP A 86 10.12 -16.72 9.40
CA ASP A 86 10.52 -15.59 10.22
C ASP A 86 11.64 -14.88 9.47
N SER A 87 11.31 -13.76 8.84
CA SER A 87 12.27 -12.86 8.22
C SER A 87 12.99 -12.07 9.32
N GLY A 88 13.71 -12.77 10.21
CA GLY A 88 14.71 -12.25 11.17
C GLY A 88 14.25 -11.24 12.23
N LEU A 89 13.12 -10.57 12.05
CA LEU A 89 12.51 -9.58 12.93
C LEU A 89 11.11 -10.07 13.25
N LEU A 90 10.91 -10.51 14.50
CA LEU A 90 9.61 -10.94 15.01
C LEU A 90 8.65 -9.74 15.00
N LEU A 91 7.87 -9.58 13.93
CA LEU A 91 6.82 -8.57 13.88
C LEU A 91 5.79 -8.88 14.98
N HIS A 92 5.45 -7.88 15.79
CA HIS A 92 4.47 -8.06 16.85
C HIS A 92 3.05 -8.02 16.28
N LYS A 93 2.15 -8.83 16.84
CA LYS A 93 0.72 -8.75 16.53
C LYS A 93 0.10 -7.56 17.25
N ASN A 94 -0.51 -6.67 16.48
CA ASN A 94 -1.34 -5.58 16.97
C ASN A 94 -2.82 -5.98 16.83
N TYR A 95 -3.56 -5.91 17.93
CA TYR A 95 -4.97 -6.33 18.02
C TYR A 95 -5.96 -5.16 18.07
N ARG A 96 -5.53 -3.95 17.69
CA ARG A 96 -6.43 -2.81 17.60
C ARG A 96 -7.52 -3.12 16.58
N PHE A 97 -8.78 -2.87 16.94
CA PHE A 97 -9.97 -3.21 16.14
C PHE A 97 -10.28 -4.71 16.04
N LYS A 98 -9.74 -5.55 16.92
CA LYS A 98 -10.11 -6.97 16.98
C LYS A 98 -11.62 -7.15 17.12
N ASN A 99 -12.15 -8.14 16.38
CA ASN A 99 -13.56 -8.53 16.26
C ASN A 99 -14.46 -7.53 15.52
N GLN A 100 -13.90 -6.51 14.87
CA GLN A 100 -14.66 -5.61 14.01
C GLN A 100 -14.86 -6.26 12.64
N ASP A 101 -16.08 -6.17 12.11
CA ASP A 101 -16.40 -6.69 10.78
C ASP A 101 -15.75 -5.80 9.71
N THR A 102 -15.20 -6.40 8.66
CA THR A 102 -14.65 -5.67 7.52
C THR A 102 -15.79 -5.27 6.59
N GLU A 103 -16.05 -3.98 6.45
CA GLU A 103 -17.18 -3.47 5.66
C GLU A 103 -16.80 -3.30 4.20
N GLN A 104 -15.60 -2.79 3.95
CA GLN A 104 -15.11 -2.50 2.61
C GLN A 104 -13.58 -2.60 2.56
N VAL A 105 -13.04 -2.86 1.37
CA VAL A 105 -11.61 -2.82 1.12
C VAL A 105 -11.34 -1.88 -0.05
N PHE A 106 -10.33 -1.03 0.11
CA PHE A 106 -9.90 -0.05 -0.89
C PHE A 106 -8.47 -0.34 -1.33
N VAL A 107 -8.16 -0.02 -2.57
CA VAL A 107 -6.79 0.17 -3.05
C VAL A 107 -6.42 1.64 -2.86
N ILE A 108 -5.21 1.87 -2.38
CA ILE A 108 -4.60 3.20 -2.31
C ILE A 108 -3.87 3.41 -3.63
N ARG A 109 -4.33 4.35 -4.45
CA ARG A 109 -3.66 4.70 -5.70
C ARG A 109 -3.01 6.07 -5.56
N GLU A 110 -1.77 6.16 -6.03
CA GLU A 110 -1.01 7.39 -6.07
C GLU A 110 -0.61 7.71 -7.51
N SER A 111 -0.82 8.96 -7.91
CA SER A 111 -0.29 9.52 -9.16
C SER A 111 0.85 10.47 -8.82
N THR A 112 2.01 10.23 -9.41
CA THR A 112 3.16 11.14 -9.39
C THR A 112 3.34 11.72 -10.78
N ARG A 113 3.21 13.03 -10.92
CA ARG A 113 3.47 13.74 -12.18
C ARG A 113 4.75 14.55 -12.08
N PHE A 114 5.61 14.41 -13.07
CA PHE A 114 6.81 15.22 -13.21
C PHE A 114 6.69 16.21 -14.37
N THR A 115 7.01 17.46 -14.08
CA THR A 115 7.07 18.54 -15.04
C THR A 115 8.46 19.19 -15.00
N HIS A 116 8.97 19.60 -16.15
CA HIS A 116 10.24 20.31 -16.29
C HIS A 116 10.02 21.58 -17.11
N PHE A 117 10.33 22.75 -16.53
CA PHE A 117 9.96 24.07 -17.06
C PHE A 117 8.47 24.18 -17.42
N GLY A 118 7.60 23.59 -16.59
CA GLY A 118 6.15 23.59 -16.79
C GLY A 118 5.63 22.62 -17.85
N GLU A 119 6.51 21.85 -18.50
CA GLU A 119 6.12 20.82 -19.46
C GLU A 119 6.03 19.44 -18.80
N PRO A 120 4.89 18.73 -18.91
CA PRO A 120 4.75 17.40 -18.35
C PRO A 120 5.58 16.36 -19.11
N LYS A 121 6.51 15.75 -18.41
CA LYS A 121 7.42 14.74 -18.99
C LYS A 121 6.87 13.34 -18.81
N TRP A 122 6.48 12.99 -17.59
CA TRP A 122 5.89 11.70 -17.28
C TRP A 122 4.88 11.77 -16.13
N GLU A 123 4.02 10.75 -16.07
CA GLU A 123 3.07 10.52 -15.00
C GLU A 123 3.10 9.03 -14.63
N PHE A 124 3.31 8.73 -13.36
CA PHE A 124 3.37 7.38 -12.82
C PHE A 124 2.20 7.15 -11.86
N ASN A 125 1.31 6.25 -12.24
CA ASN A 125 0.17 5.84 -11.44
C ASN A 125 0.46 4.46 -10.84
N SER A 126 0.46 4.35 -9.51
CA SER A 126 0.82 3.12 -8.81
C SER A 126 -0.19 2.80 -7.72
N ASP A 127 -0.56 1.53 -7.62
CA ASP A 127 -1.26 1.03 -6.44
C ASP A 127 -0.22 0.85 -5.32
N ILE A 128 -0.33 1.66 -4.29
CA ILE A 128 0.67 1.78 -3.22
C ILE A 128 0.26 1.07 -1.93
N GLY A 129 -0.93 0.47 -1.88
CA GLY A 129 -1.39 -0.25 -0.71
C GLY A 129 -2.88 -0.57 -0.71
N PHE A 130 -3.33 -1.05 0.43
CA PHE A 130 -4.70 -1.46 0.71
C PHE A 130 -5.21 -0.82 1.99
N VAL A 131 -6.51 -0.51 2.05
CA VAL A 131 -7.19 -0.14 3.29
C VAL A 131 -8.33 -1.11 3.55
N PHE A 132 -8.34 -1.71 4.73
CA PHE A 132 -9.44 -2.50 5.25
C PHE A 132 -10.26 -1.60 6.16
N GLU A 133 -11.42 -1.15 5.68
CA GLU A 133 -12.37 -0.39 6.49
C GLU A 133 -13.20 -1.37 7.31
N LEU A 134 -13.21 -1.14 8.62
CA LEU A 134 -13.86 -1.97 9.63
C LEU A 134 -15.00 -1.17 10.25
N SER A 135 -15.97 -1.86 10.87
CA SER A 135 -17.11 -1.18 11.51
C SER A 135 -16.74 -0.10 12.54
N GLU A 136 -15.58 -0.23 13.18
CA GLU A 136 -15.06 0.79 14.11
C GLU A 136 -13.58 1.11 13.86
N GLY A 137 -13.18 1.35 12.61
CA GLY A 137 -11.84 1.82 12.30
C GLY A 137 -11.38 1.48 10.89
N CYS A 138 -10.10 1.73 10.62
CA CYS A 138 -9.47 1.29 9.39
C CYS A 138 -8.02 0.88 9.63
N VAL A 139 -7.59 -0.10 8.86
CA VAL A 139 -6.21 -0.60 8.81
C VAL A 139 -5.71 -0.41 7.39
N GLY A 140 -4.85 0.58 7.19
CA GLY A 140 -4.16 0.81 5.92
C GLY A 140 -2.79 0.14 5.92
N VAL A 141 -2.45 -0.61 4.88
CA VAL A 141 -1.11 -1.18 4.67
C VAL A 141 -0.56 -0.68 3.34
N TYR A 142 0.58 -0.03 3.34
CA TYR A 142 1.12 0.66 2.17
C TYR A 142 2.66 0.65 2.15
N LYS A 143 3.25 0.92 0.98
CA LYS A 143 4.72 1.06 0.86
C LYS A 143 5.19 2.39 1.43
N ALA A 144 6.29 2.36 2.20
CA ALA A 144 6.84 3.55 2.87
C ALA A 144 7.65 4.49 1.93
N GLY A 145 7.73 4.16 0.64
CA GLY A 145 8.49 4.89 -0.36
C GLY A 145 8.29 4.27 -1.75
N TYR A 146 8.93 4.84 -2.77
CA TYR A 146 8.83 4.31 -4.13
C TYR A 146 9.73 3.10 -4.38
N GLN A 147 10.86 3.03 -3.67
CA GLN A 147 11.84 1.93 -3.64
C GLN A 147 11.71 1.09 -2.36
N GLY A 148 12.28 -0.11 -2.39
CA GLY A 148 12.63 -0.88 -1.20
C GLY A 148 11.63 -1.97 -0.81
N SER A 149 11.78 -2.46 0.42
CA SER A 149 11.01 -3.57 1.00
C SER A 149 10.22 -3.17 2.25
N GLN A 150 10.17 -1.88 2.57
CA GLN A 150 9.50 -1.38 3.77
C GLN A 150 8.02 -1.13 3.53
N LEU A 151 7.20 -1.80 4.33
CA LEU A 151 5.77 -1.58 4.43
C LEU A 151 5.47 -0.84 5.74
N GLU A 152 4.46 0.00 5.70
CA GLU A 152 3.88 0.66 6.86
C GLU A 152 2.42 0.28 7.01
N VAL A 153 1.95 0.35 8.25
CA VAL A 153 0.55 0.20 8.62
C VAL A 153 0.10 1.49 9.26
N ALA A 154 -0.98 2.10 8.78
CA ALA A 154 -1.65 3.21 9.44
C ALA A 154 -2.96 2.71 10.05
N LEU A 155 -3.23 3.15 11.28
CA LEU A 155 -4.44 2.79 12.03
C LEU A 155 -5.23 4.05 12.36
N ALA A 156 -6.48 4.15 11.91
CA ALA A 156 -7.33 5.30 12.22
C ALA A 156 -8.76 4.87 12.54
N SER A 157 -9.57 5.80 13.09
CA SER A 157 -10.97 5.54 13.43
C SER A 157 -11.91 5.59 12.22
N THR A 158 -11.49 6.25 11.14
CA THR A 158 -12.24 6.34 9.88
C THR A 158 -11.26 6.49 8.72
N LEU A 159 -11.69 6.17 7.49
CA LEU A 159 -10.87 6.37 6.28
C LEU A 159 -10.37 7.81 6.14
N ALA A 160 -11.22 8.81 6.43
CA ALA A 160 -10.86 10.23 6.34
C ALA A 160 -9.78 10.68 7.34
N MET A 161 -9.56 9.90 8.42
CA MET A 161 -8.53 10.16 9.42
C MET A 161 -7.27 9.31 9.21
N LEU A 162 -7.23 8.47 8.17
CA LEU A 162 -6.09 7.64 7.86
C LEU A 162 -4.95 8.52 7.34
N ASP A 163 -3.95 8.75 8.20
CA ASP A 163 -2.77 9.52 7.85
C ASP A 163 -1.74 8.62 7.16
N ILE A 164 -1.47 8.92 5.88
CA ILE A 164 -0.43 8.27 5.09
C ILE A 164 0.60 9.35 4.79
N PRO A 165 1.76 9.34 5.47
CA PRO A 165 2.78 10.35 5.30
C PRO A 165 3.19 10.48 3.84
N ASP A 166 3.34 11.72 3.43
CA ASP A 166 3.98 12.07 2.19
C ASP A 166 5.47 11.67 2.28
N ARG A 167 5.89 10.70 1.45
CA ARG A 167 7.27 10.22 1.37
C ARG A 167 7.95 10.72 0.09
N HIS A 168 7.46 11.83 -0.46
CA HIS A 168 7.89 12.40 -1.75
C HIS A 168 9.25 13.08 -1.69
N ALA A 169 9.78 13.36 -0.49
CA ALA A 169 11.18 13.79 -0.32
C ALA A 169 12.19 12.78 -0.90
N ASN A 170 11.77 11.54 -1.13
CA ASN A 170 12.60 10.54 -1.82
C ASN A 170 12.54 10.67 -3.35
N TRP A 171 11.63 11.43 -3.94
CA TRP A 171 11.60 11.65 -5.39
C TRP A 171 12.43 12.85 -5.84
N THR A 172 12.70 13.80 -4.94
CA THR A 172 13.39 15.08 -5.19
C THR A 172 14.92 14.97 -5.25
N PHE A 173 15.47 13.84 -5.71
CA PHE A 173 16.93 13.62 -5.74
C PHE A 173 17.69 14.55 -6.69
N SER A 174 16.99 15.13 -7.68
CA SER A 174 17.54 16.12 -8.60
C SER A 174 16.64 17.35 -8.60
N ASP A 175 16.78 18.22 -7.60
CA ASP A 175 16.16 19.55 -7.62
C ASP A 175 16.86 20.43 -8.68
N GLU A 176 16.79 20.03 -9.95
CA GLU A 176 17.25 20.85 -11.06
C GLU A 176 16.30 22.04 -11.23
N LEU A 177 16.84 23.17 -11.68
CA LEU A 177 16.02 24.34 -11.93
C LEU A 177 14.94 24.00 -12.97
N GLY A 178 13.67 24.17 -12.58
CA GLY A 178 12.52 23.91 -13.45
C GLY A 178 11.83 22.59 -13.18
N ASP A 179 12.38 21.71 -12.34
CA ASP A 179 11.77 20.45 -11.94
C ASP A 179 10.64 20.68 -10.94
N HIS A 180 9.51 20.02 -11.17
CA HIS A 180 8.38 20.04 -10.27
C HIS A 180 7.63 18.72 -10.29
N TYR A 181 7.32 18.22 -9.09
CA TYR A 181 6.59 16.99 -8.86
C TYR A 181 5.24 17.30 -8.20
N GLU A 182 4.18 16.75 -8.78
CA GLU A 182 2.82 16.79 -8.21
C GLU A 182 2.42 15.38 -7.80
N PHE A 183 1.76 15.28 -6.64
CA PHE A 183 1.31 14.01 -6.10
C PHE A 183 -0.16 14.07 -5.71
N THR A 184 -0.91 13.07 -6.12
CA THR A 184 -2.31 12.92 -5.74
C THR A 184 -2.58 11.51 -5.30
N ARG A 185 -3.44 11.35 -4.29
CA ARG A 185 -3.82 10.05 -3.74
C ARG A 185 -5.32 9.90 -3.72
N GLU A 186 -5.78 8.70 -4.07
CA GLU A 186 -7.18 8.32 -4.01
C GLU A 186 -7.35 6.92 -3.39
N PHE A 187 -8.53 6.68 -2.84
CA PHE A 187 -8.93 5.38 -2.30
C PHE A 187 -10.03 4.81 -3.19
N ILE A 188 -9.73 3.70 -3.87
CA ILE A 188 -10.62 3.10 -4.87
C ILE A 188 -11.22 1.83 -4.28
N PRO A 189 -12.54 1.70 -4.18
CA PRO A 189 -13.18 0.45 -3.76
C PRO A 189 -12.76 -0.74 -4.63
N ILE A 190 -12.37 -1.86 -4.02
CA ILE A 190 -11.93 -3.04 -4.77
C ILE A 190 -13.03 -3.60 -5.68
N ASP A 191 -14.30 -3.49 -5.29
CA ASP A 191 -15.40 -3.99 -6.09
C ASP A 191 -15.55 -3.24 -7.42
N GLU A 192 -15.16 -1.96 -7.49
CA GLU A 192 -15.10 -1.19 -8.74
C GLU A 192 -13.99 -1.73 -9.66
N LEU A 193 -12.80 -1.98 -9.10
CA LEU A 193 -11.66 -2.52 -9.85
C LEU A 193 -11.94 -3.93 -10.40
N LEU A 194 -12.62 -4.78 -9.63
CA LEU A 194 -12.99 -6.13 -10.05
C LEU A 194 -14.13 -6.17 -11.07
N LYS A 195 -14.98 -5.13 -11.12
CA LYS A 195 -16.00 -4.98 -12.18
C LYS A 195 -15.35 -4.58 -13.51
N GLY A 196 -14.41 -3.64 -13.48
CA GLY A 196 -13.69 -3.16 -14.67
C GLY A 196 -12.78 -4.20 -15.34
N ALA A 197 -12.35 -5.24 -14.63
CA ALA A 197 -11.53 -6.32 -15.19
C ALA A 197 -12.31 -7.36 -16.02
N LYS A 198 -13.64 -7.23 -16.14
CA LYS A 198 -14.52 -8.18 -16.85
C LYS A 198 -14.92 -7.74 -18.26
N ASP A 199 -14.49 -6.55 -18.68
CA ASP A 199 -14.72 -6.00 -20.03
C ASP A 199 -13.42 -6.05 -20.87
#